data_AF-A0A3A8E8H9-F1
#
_entry.id   AF-A0A3A8E8H9-F1
#
_cell.length_a   1.000
_cell.length_b   1.000
_cell.length_c   1.000
_cell.angle_alpha   90.00
_cell.angle_beta   90.00
_cell.angle_gamma   90.00
#
_symmetry.space_group_name_H-M   'P 1'
#
loop_
_entity.id
_entity.type
_entity.pdbx_description
1 polymer ?
#
loop_
_entity_poly.entity_id
_entity_poly.type
_entity_poly.pdbx_seq_one_letter_code
_entity_poly.pdbx_strand_id
1 'polypeptide(L)' 'MLSEGETVAVFGQFTYTSVHAKCTFTSPFSIKATVKNGLITYFQFMEDTYASAASFRVAGEWTIQQDADPAKNFKVSENS' A
#
# COMPACT_ATOMS: atom_id res chain seq x y z
N MET A 1 8.00 11.60 -11.06
CA MET A 1 8.71 12.23 -9.93
C MET A 1 8.64 13.73 -10.12
N LEU A 2 8.34 14.46 -9.05
CA LEU A 2 8.29 15.92 -9.01
C LEU A 2 9.21 16.39 -7.88
N SER A 3 9.81 17.57 -8.02
CA SER A 3 10.69 18.13 -7.00
C SER A 3 10.56 19.64 -6.93
N GLU A 4 10.57 20.18 -5.72
CA GLU A 4 10.58 21.62 -5.44
C GLU A 4 11.43 21.89 -4.18
N GLY A 5 12.50 22.66 -4.34
CA GLY A 5 13.50 22.87 -3.28
C GLY A 5 14.08 21.55 -2.79
N GLU A 6 14.02 21.32 -1.48
CA GLU A 6 14.47 20.08 -0.84
C GLU A 6 13.40 18.97 -0.88
N THR A 7 12.19 19.22 -1.37
CA THR A 7 11.08 18.27 -1.33
C THR A 7 10.96 17.50 -2.63
N VAL A 8 10.76 16.18 -2.53
CA VAL A 8 10.55 15.29 -3.67
C VAL A 8 9.26 14.50 -3.47
N ALA A 9 8.45 14.42 -4.52
CA ALA A 9 7.29 13.55 -4.61
C ALA A 9 7.51 12.47 -5.69
N VAL A 10 7.33 11.22 -5.33
CA VAL A 10 7.40 10.08 -6.25
C VAL A 10 6.06 9.36 -6.24
N PHE A 11 5.56 9.02 -7.43
CA PHE A 11 4.36 8.23 -7.62
C PHE A 11 4.73 7.07 -8.53
N GLY A 12 4.17 5.90 -8.26
CA GLY A 12 4.47 4.71 -9.03
C GLY A 12 3.63 3.54 -8.58
N GLN A 13 4.07 2.33 -8.95
CA GLN A 13 3.46 1.09 -8.54
C GLN A 13 4.55 0.10 -8.11
N PHE A 14 4.24 -0.72 -7.11
CA PHE A 14 5.03 -1.87 -6.72
C PHE A 14 4.22 -3.13 -6.92
N THR A 15 4.88 -4.20 -7.35
CA THR A 15 4.33 -5.56 -7.29
C THR A 15 4.98 -6.29 -6.14
N TYR A 16 4.17 -6.74 -5.20
CA TYR A 16 4.60 -7.47 -4.02
C TYR A 16 4.17 -8.92 -4.14
N THR A 17 5.04 -9.83 -3.70
CA THR A 17 4.71 -11.24 -3.54
C THR A 17 5.01 -11.67 -2.12
N SER A 18 3.99 -12.10 -1.38
CA SER A 18 4.19 -12.71 -0.05
C SER A 18 4.97 -14.02 -0.21
N VAL A 19 6.13 -14.11 0.45
CA VAL A 19 7.05 -15.25 0.29
C VAL A 19 6.40 -16.57 0.71
N HIS A 20 5.57 -16.56 1.76
CA HIS A 20 4.95 -17.77 2.29
C HIS A 20 3.51 -17.97 1.81
N ALA A 21 2.69 -16.91 1.78
CA ALA A 21 1.30 -17.01 1.31
C ALA A 21 1.21 -17.12 -0.22
N LYS A 22 2.29 -16.80 -0.95
CA LYS A 22 2.38 -16.83 -2.42
C LYS A 22 1.37 -15.92 -3.15
N CYS A 23 0.62 -15.10 -2.42
CA CYS A 23 -0.23 -14.07 -2.99
C CYS A 23 0.63 -12.95 -3.58
N THR A 24 0.28 -12.51 -4.80
CA THR A 24 0.94 -11.42 -5.51
C THR A 24 -0.08 -10.34 -5.82
N PHE A 25 0.25 -9.09 -5.50
CA PHE A 25 -0.60 -7.94 -5.83
C PHE A 25 0.24 -6.78 -6.32
N THR A 26 -0.37 -5.91 -7.13
CA THR A 26 0.24 -4.68 -7.60
C THR A 26 -0.51 -3.50 -7.00
N SER A 27 0.20 -2.65 -6.27
CA SER A 27 -0.37 -1.47 -5.61
C SER A 27 0.27 -0.20 -6.12
N PRO A 28 -0.51 0.88 -6.33
CA PRO A 28 0.06 2.22 -6.44
C PRO A 28 0.73 2.61 -5.12
N PHE A 29 1.69 3.50 -5.21
CA PHE A 29 2.29 4.14 -4.05
C PHE A 29 2.52 5.63 -4.29
N SER A 30 2.66 6.36 -3.19
CA SER A 30 3.25 7.69 -3.20
C SER A 30 4.33 7.82 -2.12
N ILE A 31 5.41 8.52 -2.45
CA ILE A 31 6.50 8.83 -1.53
C ILE A 31 6.66 10.34 -1.47
N LYS A 32 6.70 10.87 -0.25
CA LYS A 32 7.19 12.21 0.04
C LYS A 32 8.54 12.09 0.73
N ALA A 33 9.56 12.72 0.15
CA ALA A 33 10.90 12.75 0.72
C ALA A 33 11.44 14.18 0.84
N THR A 34 12.38 14.38 1.76
CA THR A 34 13.19 15.61 1.85
C THR A 34 14.66 15.25 1.66
N VAL A 35 15.33 15.90 0.71
CA VAL A 35 16.74 15.68 0.38
C VAL A 35 17.55 16.93 0.71
N LYS A 36 18.59 16.77 1.55
CA LYS A 36 19.52 17.84 1.93
C LYS A 36 20.94 17.38 1.71
N ASN A 37 21.76 18.19 1.05
CA ASN A 37 23.16 17.87 0.75
C ASN A 37 23.32 16.48 0.09
N GLY A 38 22.39 16.11 -0.79
CA GLY A 38 22.38 14.81 -1.48
C GLY A 38 21.89 13.61 -0.65
N LEU A 39 21.47 13.81 0.60
CA LEU A 39 21.01 12.75 1.50
C LEU A 39 19.51 12.88 1.80
N ILE A 40 18.81 11.75 1.89
CA ILE A 40 17.40 11.72 2.31
C ILE A 40 17.37 11.93 3.82
N THR A 41 16.68 12.99 4.26
CA THR A 41 16.52 13.36 5.68
C THR A 41 15.11 13.12 6.20
N TYR A 42 14.14 12.92 5.30
CA TYR A 42 12.77 12.53 5.61
C TYR A 42 12.26 11.60 4.51
N PHE A 43 11.50 10.58 4.89
CA PHE A 43 10.89 9.62 3.98
C PHE A 43 9.54 9.17 4.51
N GLN A 44 8.48 9.43 3.75
CA GLN A 44 7.12 8.98 4.03
C GLN A 44 6.61 8.21 2.83
N PHE A 45 6.31 6.94 3.08
CA PHE A 45 5.72 6.02 2.11
C PHE A 45 4.24 5.83 2.42
N MET A 46 3.40 6.02 1.41
CA MET A 46 1.96 5.82 1.49
C MET A 46 1.60 4.71 0.50
N GLU A 47 1.03 3.63 1.04
CA GLU A 47 0.61 2.44 0.29
C GLU A 47 -0.88 2.14 0.52
N ASP A 48 -1.42 1.20 -0.27
CA ASP A 48 -2.69 0.56 0.01
C ASP A 48 -2.52 -0.51 1.09
N THR A 49 -2.72 -0.10 2.34
CA THR A 49 -2.59 -0.99 3.50
C THR A 49 -3.56 -2.17 3.47
N TYR A 50 -4.75 -2.03 2.89
CA TYR A 50 -5.73 -3.13 2.84
C TYR A 50 -5.28 -4.21 1.85
N ALA A 51 -4.82 -3.82 0.66
CA ALA A 51 -4.28 -4.76 -0.32
C ALA A 51 -3.02 -5.45 0.21
N SER A 52 -2.11 -4.69 0.83
CA SER A 52 -0.91 -5.22 1.47
C SER A 52 -1.27 -6.24 2.54
N ALA A 53 -2.17 -5.92 3.47
CA ALA A 53 -2.58 -6.83 4.54
C ALA A 53 -3.27 -8.10 4.01
N ALA A 54 -4.12 -7.98 2.99
CA ALA A 54 -4.78 -9.11 2.34
C ALA A 54 -3.76 -10.11 1.77
N SER A 55 -2.67 -9.63 1.16
CA SER A 55 -1.65 -10.49 0.54
C SER A 55 -0.86 -11.38 1.52
N PHE A 56 -0.84 -11.05 2.81
CA PHE A 56 -0.17 -11.86 3.83
C PHE A 56 -1.12 -12.85 4.51
N ARG A 57 -2.38 -12.90 4.10
CA ARG A 57 -3.40 -13.74 4.74
C ARG A 57 -3.19 -15.21 4.37
N VAL A 58 -3.26 -16.06 5.38
CA VAL A 58 -3.16 -17.53 5.24
C VAL A 58 -4.47 -18.22 5.58
N ALA A 59 -5.36 -17.61 6.37
CA ALA A 59 -6.65 -18.19 6.73
C ALA A 59 -7.66 -17.14 7.24
N GLY A 60 -8.92 -17.54 7.34
CA GLY A 60 -10.03 -16.75 7.89
C GLY A 60 -10.80 -15.90 6.87
N GLU A 61 -11.82 -15.19 7.33
CA GLU A 61 -12.61 -14.24 6.52
C GLU A 61 -12.82 -12.92 7.27
N TRP A 62 -12.74 -11.79 6.57
CA TRP A 62 -13.04 -10.46 7.09
C TRP A 62 -14.16 -9.86 6.26
N THR A 63 -15.12 -9.24 6.93
CA THR A 63 -16.08 -8.34 6.29
C THR A 63 -15.62 -6.92 6.58
N ILE A 64 -15.15 -6.22 5.56
CA ILE A 64 -14.71 -4.83 5.69
C ILE A 64 -15.95 -3.94 5.57
N GLN A 65 -16.26 -3.22 6.65
CA GLN A 65 -17.30 -2.20 6.68
C GLN A 65 -16.66 -0.81 6.53
N GLN A 66 -16.67 -0.31 5.30
CA GLN A 66 -16.12 1.01 4.95
C GLN A 66 -17.20 2.11 4.88
N ASP A 67 -18.48 1.74 4.99
CA ASP A 67 -19.64 2.63 4.85
C ASP A 67 -20.74 2.21 5.84
N ALA A 68 -21.71 3.09 6.07
CA ALA A 68 -22.87 2.79 6.90
C ALA A 68 -23.84 1.83 6.19
N ASP A 69 -23.86 1.82 4.85
CA ASP A 69 -24.62 0.90 4.02
C ASP A 69 -23.94 -0.49 3.97
N PRO A 70 -24.53 -1.54 4.58
CA PRO A 70 -23.95 -2.88 4.60
C PRO A 70 -23.78 -3.51 3.21
N ALA A 71 -24.51 -3.02 2.19
CA ALA A 71 -24.37 -3.53 0.82
C ALA A 71 -23.03 -3.16 0.17
N LYS A 72 -22.33 -2.15 0.71
CA LYS A 72 -20.98 -1.74 0.26
C LYS A 72 -19.85 -2.47 0.98
N ASN A 73 -20.18 -3.37 1.91
CA ASN A 73 -19.20 -4.20 2.56
C ASN A 73 -18.60 -5.18 1.55
N PHE A 74 -17.30 -5.42 1.65
CA PHE A 74 -16.64 -6.43 0.84
C PHE A 74 -15.93 -7.44 1.72
N LYS A 75 -15.83 -8.66 1.20
CA LYS A 75 -15.20 -9.78 1.88
C LYS A 75 -13.78 -9.94 1.39
N VAL A 76 -12.87 -10.18 2.33
CA VAL A 76 -11.48 -10.52 2.04
C VAL A 76 -11.21 -11.88 2.64
N SER A 77 -10.81 -12.84 1.81
CA SER A 77 -10.50 -14.23 2.16
C SER A 77 -9.07 -14.59 1.72
N GLU A 78 -8.62 -15.81 2.03
CA GLU A 78 -7.30 -16.33 1.65
C GLU A 78 -7.02 -16.27 0.13
N ASN A 79 -8.06 -16.35 -0.71
CA ASN A 79 -7.95 -16.41 -2.17
C ASN A 79 -8.56 -15.17 -2.88
N SER A 80 -8.74 -14.07 -2.16
CA SER A 80 -9.36 -12.84 -2.70
C SER A 80 -8.43 -12.01 -3.56
#